data_AF-A0A943I6G7-F1
#
_entry.id   AF-A0A943I6G7-F1
#
_cell.length_a   1.000
_cell.length_b   1.000
_cell.length_c   1.000
_cell.angle_alpha   90.00
_cell.angle_beta   90.00
_cell.angle_gamma   90.00
#
_symmetry.space_group_name_H-M   'P 1'
#
loop_
_entity.id
_entity.type
_entity.pdbx_description
1 polymer ?
#
loop_
_entity_poly.entity_id
_entity_poly.type
_entity_poly.pdbx_seq_one_letter_code
_entity_poly.pdbx_strand_id
1 'polypeptide(L)'
;MYDYLIVGSGLFGSVFAHEMHKKEKSCLVLERRPHVGGNIYCENKDGINIHTYGAHIFHTSNKKVWDYVNQFVEFNNYVNSPVANYKGELYNLPFNMNTFTKMWGVVTPKEAAEKIAQQRAEAGITDPKNLEEQAISLIGTDIYTKLIKGYTEKQWGRSCTELPAFIIKRLPVRYTFDNNYFNDRYQGIPVG
;
A
#
# COMPACT_ATOMS: atom_id res chain seq x y z
N MET A 1 -36.09 21.80 0.60
CA MET A 1 -34.97 22.04 1.53
C MET A 1 -34.32 20.69 1.81
N TYR A 2 -33.00 20.60 1.87
CA TYR A 2 -32.28 19.35 2.16
C TYR A 2 -31.91 19.28 3.64
N ASP A 3 -31.93 18.08 4.24
CA ASP A 3 -31.49 17.85 5.62
C ASP A 3 -29.95 17.95 5.74
N TYR A 4 -29.23 17.50 4.71
CA TYR A 4 -27.77 17.52 4.66
C TYR A 4 -27.24 18.11 3.36
N LEU A 5 -26.17 18.91 3.47
CA LEU A 5 -25.31 19.32 2.38
C LEU A 5 -23.95 18.61 2.52
N ILE A 6 -23.54 17.88 1.50
CA ILE A 6 -22.32 17.07 1.48
C ILE A 6 -21.42 17.61 0.38
N VAL A 7 -20.17 17.95 0.70
CA VAL A 7 -19.18 18.44 -0.28
C VAL A 7 -18.18 17.33 -0.56
N GLY A 8 -18.18 16.83 -1.80
CA GLY A 8 -17.37 15.73 -2.27
C GLY A 8 -18.13 14.40 -2.37
N SER A 9 -17.97 13.72 -3.49
CA SER A 9 -18.62 12.45 -3.85
C SER A 9 -17.68 11.24 -3.76
N GLY A 10 -16.56 11.38 -3.05
CA GLY A 10 -15.68 10.24 -2.72
C GLY A 10 -16.36 9.23 -1.78
N LEU A 11 -15.66 8.13 -1.46
CA LEU A 11 -16.19 7.05 -0.63
C LEU A 11 -16.90 7.54 0.64
N PHE A 12 -16.29 8.46 1.39
CA PHE A 12 -16.88 8.98 2.62
C PHE A 12 -18.22 9.69 2.38
N GLY A 13 -18.26 10.66 1.46
CA GLY A 13 -19.46 11.44 1.16
C GLY A 13 -20.58 10.58 0.61
N SER A 14 -20.25 9.65 -0.28
CA SER A 14 -21.20 8.70 -0.89
C SER A 14 -21.78 7.72 0.14
N VAL A 15 -20.94 7.17 1.04
CA VAL A 15 -21.40 6.29 2.12
C VAL A 15 -22.28 7.04 3.11
N PHE A 16 -21.90 8.25 3.51
CA PHE A 16 -22.72 9.06 4.42
C PHE A 16 -24.08 9.41 3.79
N ALA A 17 -24.08 9.85 2.53
CA ALA A 17 -25.32 10.15 1.79
C ALA A 17 -26.24 8.91 1.74
N HIS A 18 -25.69 7.73 1.44
CA HIS A 18 -26.45 6.48 1.40
C HIS A 18 -27.06 6.13 2.77
N GLU A 19 -26.28 6.22 3.84
CA GLU A 19 -26.74 5.89 5.20
C GLU A 19 -27.76 6.90 5.74
N MET A 20 -27.65 8.18 5.38
CA MET A 20 -28.66 9.19 5.72
C MET A 20 -29.94 9.00 4.91
N HIS A 21 -29.82 8.64 3.64
CA HIS A 21 -30.98 8.35 2.80
C HIS A 21 -31.81 7.17 3.34
N LYS A 22 -31.15 6.12 3.85
CA LYS A 22 -31.82 4.99 4.57
C LYS A 22 -32.57 5.41 5.83
N LYS A 23 -32.24 6.58 6.39
CA LYS A 23 -32.94 7.20 7.53
C LYS A 23 -33.96 8.26 7.08
N GLU A 24 -34.37 8.21 5.81
CA GLU A 24 -35.35 9.10 5.19
C GLU A 24 -34.91 10.58 5.21
N LYS A 25 -33.60 10.83 5.25
CA LYS A 25 -33.03 12.18 5.19
C LYS A 25 -32.65 12.56 3.76
N SER A 26 -33.01 13.77 3.38
CA SER A 26 -32.70 14.34 2.08
C SER A 26 -31.26 14.90 2.06
N CYS A 27 -30.47 14.51 1.07
CA CYS A 27 -29.07 14.94 0.95
C CYS A 27 -28.84 15.65 -0.40
N LEU A 28 -28.13 16.77 -0.37
CA LEU A 28 -27.54 17.41 -1.54
C LEU A 28 -26.04 17.14 -1.54
N VAL A 29 -25.54 16.41 -2.55
CA VAL A 29 -24.11 16.15 -2.72
C VAL A 29 -23.58 17.08 -3.80
N LEU A 30 -22.57 17.88 -3.46
CA LEU A 30 -21.87 18.77 -4.38
C LEU A 30 -20.49 18.20 -4.70
N GLU A 31 -20.24 17.93 -5.97
CA GLU A 31 -18.93 17.51 -6.47
C GLU A 31 -18.37 18.58 -7.39
N ARG A 32 -17.12 18.97 -7.16
CA ARG A 32 -16.45 19.97 -8.00
C ARG A 32 -15.93 19.34 -9.30
N ARG A 33 -15.54 18.07 -9.24
CA ARG A 33 -15.05 17.32 -10.41
C ARG A 33 -16.20 17.03 -11.38
N PRO A 34 -15.91 16.81 -12.67
CA PRO A 34 -16.94 16.45 -13.67
C PRO A 34 -17.43 15.00 -13.53
N HIS A 35 -17.01 14.28 -12.50
CA HIS A 35 -17.33 12.88 -12.26
C HIS A 35 -17.44 12.61 -10.76
N VAL A 36 -18.14 11.53 -10.40
CA VAL A 36 -18.27 11.08 -9.01
C VAL A 36 -17.09 10.18 -8.57
N GLY A 37 -17.06 9.79 -7.29
CA GLY A 37 -16.13 8.79 -6.77
C GLY A 37 -14.79 9.35 -6.26
N GLY A 38 -14.50 10.64 -6.47
CA GLY A 38 -13.24 11.23 -6.03
C GLY A 38 -12.03 10.55 -6.69
N ASN A 39 -11.06 10.08 -5.91
CA ASN A 39 -9.83 9.48 -6.44
C ASN A 39 -10.00 8.03 -6.93
N ILE A 40 -11.07 7.33 -6.53
CA ILE A 40 -11.35 5.96 -6.99
C ILE A 40 -12.09 5.92 -8.33
N TYR A 41 -12.27 7.09 -8.97
CA TYR A 41 -12.89 7.16 -10.29
C TYR A 41 -12.02 6.46 -11.34
N CYS A 42 -12.70 5.71 -12.22
CA CYS A 42 -12.12 5.11 -13.40
C CYS A 42 -12.66 5.79 -14.67
N GLU A 43 -11.78 6.04 -15.62
CA GLU A 43 -12.17 6.29 -17.01
C GLU A 43 -12.19 4.97 -17.78
N ASN A 44 -13.13 4.81 -18.70
CA ASN A 44 -13.09 3.68 -19.64
C ASN A 44 -12.37 4.12 -20.91
N LYS A 45 -11.31 3.40 -21.28
CA LYS A 45 -10.55 3.62 -22.51
C LYS A 45 -10.36 2.30 -23.22
N ASP A 46 -10.84 2.21 -24.46
CA ASP A 46 -10.74 1.01 -25.29
C ASP A 46 -11.31 -0.25 -24.62
N GLY A 47 -12.36 -0.09 -23.80
CA GLY A 47 -12.99 -1.19 -23.04
C GLY A 47 -12.26 -1.56 -21.74
N ILE A 48 -11.21 -0.83 -21.37
CA ILE A 48 -10.43 -1.04 -20.15
C ILE A 48 -10.73 0.08 -19.16
N ASN A 49 -11.07 -0.28 -17.92
CA ASN A 49 -11.23 0.70 -16.85
C ASN A 49 -9.86 1.07 -16.25
N ILE A 50 -9.54 2.35 -16.29
CA ILE A 50 -8.25 2.92 -15.87
C ILE A 50 -8.50 3.89 -14.72
N HIS A 51 -7.83 3.66 -13.58
CA HIS A 51 -7.86 4.62 -12.48
C HIS A 51 -7.15 5.92 -12.88
N THR A 52 -7.90 7.02 -12.96
CA THR A 52 -7.35 8.33 -13.37
C THR A 52 -6.36 8.90 -12.34
N TYR A 53 -6.54 8.58 -11.06
CA TYR A 53 -5.80 9.20 -9.95
C TYR A 53 -4.88 8.22 -9.21
N GLY A 54 -4.31 7.27 -9.94
CA GLY A 54 -3.45 6.22 -9.40
C GLY A 54 -4.23 4.95 -9.06
N ALA A 55 -3.54 3.81 -9.06
CA ALA A 55 -4.17 2.51 -8.86
C ALA A 55 -4.78 2.40 -7.45
N HIS A 56 -6.06 2.07 -7.38
CA HIS A 56 -6.76 1.77 -6.14
C HIS A 56 -7.08 0.28 -6.11
N ILE A 57 -6.56 -0.42 -5.10
CA ILE A 57 -6.87 -1.83 -4.85
C ILE A 57 -7.66 -1.88 -3.54
N PHE A 58 -8.82 -2.52 -3.55
CA PHE A 58 -9.61 -2.65 -2.34
C PHE A 58 -9.06 -3.77 -1.48
N HIS A 59 -8.84 -3.49 -0.19
CA HIS A 59 -8.46 -4.48 0.80
C HIS A 59 -8.96 -4.09 2.19
N THR A 60 -9.41 -5.07 2.98
CA THR A 60 -9.85 -4.87 4.37
C THR A 60 -9.89 -6.19 5.14
N SER A 61 -9.59 -6.17 6.44
CA SER A 61 -9.89 -7.28 7.35
C SER A 61 -11.23 -7.11 8.06
N ASN A 62 -11.92 -5.98 7.87
CA ASN A 62 -13.19 -5.71 8.52
C ASN A 62 -14.34 -6.32 7.72
N LYS A 63 -14.88 -7.43 8.22
CA LYS A 63 -16.01 -8.13 7.57
C LYS A 63 -17.23 -7.22 7.36
N LYS A 64 -17.54 -6.30 8.29
CA LYS A 64 -18.68 -5.39 8.14
C LYS A 64 -18.50 -4.47 6.93
N VAL A 65 -17.28 -3.99 6.71
CA VAL A 65 -16.96 -3.15 5.54
C VAL A 65 -17.03 -3.97 4.26
N TRP A 66 -16.47 -5.19 4.26
CA TRP A 66 -16.55 -6.10 3.12
C TRP A 66 -18.00 -6.42 2.73
N ASP A 67 -18.81 -6.84 3.69
CA ASP A 67 -20.23 -7.15 3.48
C ASP A 67 -21.01 -5.90 3.03
N TYR A 68 -20.63 -4.71 3.50
CA TYR A 68 -21.26 -3.46 3.10
C TYR A 68 -20.99 -3.13 1.63
N VAL A 69 -19.73 -3.15 1.20
CA VAL A 69 -19.40 -2.80 -0.20
C VAL A 69 -19.94 -3.82 -1.20
N ASN A 70 -20.03 -5.10 -0.81
CA ASN A 70 -20.59 -6.18 -1.63
C ASN A 70 -22.11 -6.07 -1.84
N GLN A 71 -22.81 -5.13 -1.17
CA GLN A 71 -24.20 -4.80 -1.51
C GLN A 71 -24.31 -3.98 -2.81
N PHE A 72 -23.23 -3.34 -3.23
CA PHE A 72 -23.23 -2.41 -4.38
C PHE A 72 -22.49 -2.97 -5.59
N VAL A 73 -21.47 -3.80 -5.38
CA VAL A 73 -20.62 -4.30 -6.45
C VAL A 73 -20.00 -5.63 -6.08
N GLU A 74 -19.86 -6.52 -7.05
CA GLU A 74 -19.11 -7.76 -6.90
C GLU A 74 -17.61 -7.48 -7.02
N PHE A 75 -16.79 -8.28 -6.33
CA PHE A 75 -15.34 -8.17 -6.39
C PHE A 75 -14.73 -9.40 -7.04
N ASN A 76 -13.70 -9.20 -7.85
CA ASN A 76 -12.86 -10.30 -8.30
C ASN A 76 -11.89 -10.76 -7.20
N ASN A 77 -11.12 -11.81 -7.48
CA ASN A 77 -10.14 -12.39 -6.56
C ASN A 77 -8.71 -11.83 -6.76
N TYR A 78 -8.57 -10.61 -7.29
CA TYR A 78 -7.26 -10.01 -7.54
C TYR A 78 -6.44 -9.87 -6.25
N VAL A 79 -5.21 -10.36 -6.27
CA VAL A 79 -4.22 -10.22 -5.19
C VAL A 79 -3.07 -9.35 -5.66
N ASN A 80 -2.87 -8.21 -5.01
CA ASN A 80 -1.77 -7.31 -5.37
C ASN A 80 -0.42 -7.92 -4.99
N SER A 81 0.44 -8.19 -5.97
CA SER A 81 1.75 -8.83 -5.76
C SER A 81 2.85 -8.09 -6.54
N PRO A 82 3.24 -6.88 -6.10
CA PRO A 82 4.17 -6.04 -6.83
C PRO A 82 5.60 -6.59 -6.83
N VAL A 83 6.35 -6.19 -7.86
CA VAL A 83 7.76 -6.55 -8.06
C VAL A 83 8.57 -5.28 -8.25
N ALA A 84 9.68 -5.16 -7.53
CA ALA A 84 10.65 -4.08 -7.69
C ALA A 84 11.72 -4.47 -8.72
N ASN A 85 12.06 -3.55 -9.63
CA ASN A 85 13.16 -3.71 -10.56
C ASN A 85 14.36 -2.86 -10.10
N TYR A 86 15.43 -3.53 -9.68
CA TYR A 86 16.71 -2.91 -9.35
C TYR A 86 17.76 -3.29 -10.40
N LYS A 87 18.05 -2.36 -11.33
CA LYS A 87 19.08 -2.55 -12.38
C LYS A 87 18.91 -3.85 -13.18
N GLY A 88 17.68 -4.25 -13.48
CA GLY A 88 17.36 -5.50 -14.18
C GLY A 88 17.09 -6.70 -13.26
N GLU A 89 17.41 -6.62 -11.97
CA GLU A 89 17.08 -7.63 -10.98
C GLU A 89 15.66 -7.41 -10.43
N LEU A 90 14.79 -8.40 -10.61
CA LEU A 90 13.40 -8.36 -10.13
C LEU A 90 13.28 -8.95 -8.72
N TYR A 91 12.74 -8.21 -7.75
CA TYR A 91 12.53 -8.63 -6.37
C TYR A 91 11.07 -8.52 -5.95
N ASN A 92 10.53 -9.53 -5.26
CA ASN A 92 9.17 -9.48 -4.72
C ASN A 92 9.05 -8.47 -3.57
N LEU A 93 7.87 -7.85 -3.46
CA LEU A 93 7.46 -7.02 -2.33
C LEU A 93 6.18 -7.58 -1.68
N PRO A 94 6.03 -7.47 -0.35
CA PRO A 94 7.01 -6.94 0.60
C PRO A 94 8.23 -7.87 0.73
N PHE A 95 9.26 -7.43 1.46
CA PHE A 95 10.48 -8.22 1.63
C PHE A 95 10.13 -9.55 2.28
N ASN A 96 10.31 -10.64 1.52
CA ASN A 96 9.94 -11.97 1.95
C ASN A 96 11.00 -13.01 1.58
N MET A 97 10.75 -14.29 1.80
CA MET A 97 11.72 -15.33 1.48
C MET A 97 12.09 -15.37 -0.02
N ASN A 98 11.18 -15.04 -0.95
CA ASN A 98 11.54 -14.91 -2.38
C ASN A 98 12.59 -13.80 -2.58
N THR A 99 12.43 -12.67 -1.88
CA THR A 99 13.40 -11.58 -1.88
C THR A 99 14.75 -12.03 -1.32
N PHE A 100 14.77 -12.68 -0.15
CA PHE A 100 15.99 -13.06 0.55
C PHE A 100 16.75 -14.17 -0.18
N THR A 101 16.06 -15.18 -0.69
CA THR A 101 16.67 -16.23 -1.51
C THR A 101 17.32 -15.64 -2.76
N LYS A 102 16.66 -14.71 -3.44
CA LYS A 102 17.25 -14.07 -4.63
C LYS A 102 18.40 -13.12 -4.29
N MET A 103 18.34 -12.46 -3.14
CA MET A 103 19.35 -11.47 -2.75
C MET A 103 20.61 -12.10 -2.17
N TRP A 104 20.46 -13.14 -1.35
CA TRP A 104 21.54 -13.72 -0.54
C TRP A 104 21.77 -15.21 -0.74
N GLY A 105 20.95 -15.89 -1.56
CA GLY A 105 21.03 -17.34 -1.75
C GLY A 105 20.57 -18.18 -0.55
N VAL A 106 19.98 -17.54 0.47
CA VAL A 106 19.46 -18.23 1.67
C VAL A 106 18.20 -19.02 1.34
N VAL A 107 17.99 -20.15 2.00
CA VAL A 107 16.85 -21.04 1.73
C VAL A 107 15.92 -21.20 2.93
N THR A 108 16.35 -20.78 4.12
CA THR A 108 15.54 -20.86 5.34
C THR A 108 15.24 -19.48 5.96
N PRO A 109 14.07 -19.33 6.62
CA PRO A 109 13.76 -18.21 7.50
C PRO A 109 14.88 -17.81 8.46
N LYS A 110 15.54 -18.81 9.05
CA LYS A 110 16.60 -18.60 10.05
C LYS A 110 17.81 -17.92 9.42
N GLU A 111 18.30 -18.42 8.29
CA GLU A 111 19.43 -17.83 7.57
C GLU A 111 19.13 -16.39 7.13
N ALA A 112 17.91 -16.12 6.66
CA ALA A 112 17.49 -14.77 6.31
C ALA A 112 17.48 -13.82 7.52
N ALA A 113 16.97 -14.29 8.66
CA ALA A 113 16.97 -13.52 9.91
C ALA A 113 18.39 -13.27 10.42
N GLU A 114 19.27 -14.26 10.34
CA GLU A 114 20.69 -14.15 10.70
C GLU A 114 21.42 -13.15 9.79
N LYS A 115 21.15 -13.13 8.48
CA LYS A 115 21.73 -12.12 7.57
C LYS A 115 21.28 -10.70 7.87
N ILE A 116 19.99 -10.50 8.17
CA ILE A 116 19.50 -9.19 8.60
C ILE A 116 20.15 -8.78 9.93
N ALA A 117 20.22 -9.69 10.90
CA ALA A 117 20.84 -9.42 12.20
C ALA A 117 22.33 -9.09 12.08
N GLN A 118 23.06 -9.82 11.22
CA GLN A 118 24.46 -9.56 10.90
C GLN A 118 24.63 -8.12 10.37
N GLN A 119 23.88 -7.73 9.34
CA GLN A 119 24.01 -6.38 8.75
C GLN A 119 23.62 -5.27 9.73
N ARG A 120 22.62 -5.51 10.59
CA ARG A 120 22.23 -4.57 11.64
C ARG A 120 23.35 -4.39 12.67
N ALA A 121 24.00 -5.48 13.08
CA ALA A 121 25.11 -5.43 14.02
C ALA A 121 26.34 -4.71 13.41
N GLU A 122 26.66 -5.01 12.15
CA GLU A 122 27.73 -4.34 11.40
C GLU A 122 27.48 -2.83 11.24
N ALA A 123 26.23 -2.42 11.03
CA ALA A 123 25.87 -1.01 10.95
C ALA A 123 25.97 -0.28 12.30
N GLY A 124 25.79 -0.98 13.43
CA GLY A 124 25.95 -0.41 14.78
C GLY A 124 24.98 0.72 15.15
N ILE A 125 23.90 0.90 14.39
CA ILE A 125 22.93 1.98 14.60
C ILE A 125 21.98 1.62 15.74
N THR A 126 22.05 2.38 16.84
CA THR A 126 21.21 2.19 18.03
C THR A 126 20.16 3.29 18.20
N ASP A 127 20.45 4.51 17.74
CA ASP A 127 19.57 5.69 17.84
C ASP A 127 19.53 6.44 16.49
N PRO A 128 18.74 5.95 15.52
CA PRO A 128 18.71 6.46 14.15
C PRO A 128 18.17 7.90 14.07
N LYS A 129 18.89 8.76 13.35
CA LYS A 129 18.59 10.19 13.22
C LYS A 129 17.86 10.57 11.94
N ASN A 130 17.92 9.71 10.93
CA ASN A 130 17.33 9.93 9.62
C ASN A 130 16.72 8.63 9.07
N LEU A 131 16.07 8.72 7.91
CA LEU A 131 15.39 7.60 7.28
C LEU A 131 16.37 6.50 6.86
N GLU A 132 17.57 6.87 6.37
CA GLU A 132 18.62 5.91 6.00
C GLU A 132 19.00 5.03 7.19
N GLU A 133 19.39 5.64 8.30
CA GLU A 133 19.77 4.94 9.53
C GLU A 133 18.61 4.11 10.09
N GLN A 134 17.39 4.66 10.05
CA GLN A 134 16.20 3.96 10.50
C GLN A 134 15.93 2.72 9.64
N ALA A 135 16.05 2.81 8.32
CA ALA A 135 15.86 1.66 7.44
C ALA A 135 16.94 0.60 7.66
N ILE A 136 18.22 1.00 7.70
CA ILE A 136 19.35 0.08 7.89
C ILE A 136 19.24 -0.63 9.25
N SER A 137 18.90 0.10 10.32
CA SER A 137 18.72 -0.50 11.65
C SER A 137 17.56 -1.51 11.74
N LEU A 138 16.61 -1.45 10.81
CA LEU A 138 15.48 -2.38 10.72
C LEU A 138 15.75 -3.58 9.79
N ILE A 139 16.30 -3.33 8.59
CA ILE A 139 16.36 -4.34 7.51
C ILE A 139 17.76 -4.59 6.93
N GLY A 140 18.79 -3.93 7.45
CA GLY A 140 20.17 -4.07 6.96
C GLY A 140 20.48 -3.21 5.73
N THR A 141 21.76 -3.12 5.41
CA THR A 141 22.29 -2.21 4.37
C THR A 141 21.92 -2.65 2.95
N ASP A 142 21.85 -3.94 2.68
CA ASP A 142 21.62 -4.45 1.31
C ASP A 142 20.19 -4.14 0.83
N ILE A 143 19.19 -4.50 1.63
CA ILE A 143 17.78 -4.25 1.31
C ILE A 143 17.55 -2.74 1.22
N TYR A 144 18.13 -1.96 2.13
CA TYR A 144 18.04 -0.51 2.09
C TYR A 144 18.56 0.03 0.75
N THR A 145 19.79 -0.35 0.38
CA THR A 145 20.47 0.15 -0.81
C THR A 145 19.74 -0.24 -2.09
N LYS A 146 19.34 -1.52 -2.20
CA LYS A 146 18.71 -2.04 -3.42
C LYS A 146 17.24 -1.63 -3.57
N LEU A 147 16.46 -1.65 -2.48
CA LEU A 147 15.00 -1.64 -2.56
C LEU A 147 14.34 -0.44 -1.89
N ILE A 148 15.06 0.37 -1.09
CA ILE A 148 14.49 1.53 -0.40
C ILE A 148 15.08 2.83 -0.92
N LYS A 149 16.40 3.01 -0.83
CA LYS A 149 17.10 4.28 -1.04
C LYS A 149 16.63 5.03 -2.29
N GLY A 150 16.87 4.44 -3.47
CA GLY A 150 16.55 5.11 -4.73
C GLY A 150 15.04 5.36 -4.93
N TYR A 151 14.17 4.50 -4.40
CA TYR A 151 12.73 4.70 -4.49
C TYR A 151 12.28 5.87 -3.59
N THR A 152 12.74 5.87 -2.34
CA THR A 152 12.43 6.93 -1.37
C THR A 152 12.97 8.28 -1.81
N GLU A 153 14.22 8.36 -2.25
CA GLU A 153 14.81 9.63 -2.69
C GLU A 153 14.09 10.20 -3.91
N LYS A 154 13.65 9.34 -4.83
CA LYS A 154 12.82 9.74 -5.98
C LYS A 154 11.44 10.23 -5.55
N GLN A 155 10.79 9.54 -4.62
CA GLN A 155 9.45 9.90 -4.15
C GLN A 155 9.45 11.25 -3.40
N TRP A 156 10.49 11.52 -2.62
CA TRP A 156 10.59 12.71 -1.79
C TRP A 156 11.41 13.85 -2.40
N GLY A 157 12.14 13.59 -3.49
CA GLY A 157 13.03 14.55 -4.14
C GLY A 157 14.21 14.99 -3.25
N ARG A 158 14.58 14.20 -2.24
CA ARG A 158 15.58 14.52 -1.21
C ARG A 158 16.33 13.27 -0.77
N SER A 159 17.56 13.43 -0.27
CA SER A 159 18.32 12.29 0.21
C SER A 159 17.73 11.70 1.49
N CYS A 160 17.83 10.38 1.65
CA CYS A 160 17.36 9.66 2.85
C CYS A 160 18.03 10.13 4.15
N THR A 161 19.23 10.70 4.07
CA THR A 161 19.95 11.26 5.23
C THR A 161 19.35 12.58 5.72
N GLU A 162 18.55 13.25 4.89
CA GLU A 162 17.84 14.49 5.25
C GLU A 162 16.37 14.26 5.61
N LEU A 163 15.89 13.03 5.45
CA LEU A 163 14.52 12.66 5.74
C LEU A 163 14.40 12.23 7.20
N PRO A 164 13.38 12.69 7.94
CA PRO A 164 13.18 12.30 9.33
C PRO A 164 13.00 10.78 9.50
N ALA A 165 13.61 10.20 10.53
CA ALA A 165 13.50 8.77 10.85
C ALA A 165 12.06 8.28 11.02
N PHE A 166 11.15 9.13 11.54
CA PHE A 166 9.77 8.73 11.82
C PHE A 166 8.93 8.39 10.58
N ILE A 167 9.39 8.72 9.37
CA ILE A 167 8.73 8.33 8.12
C ILE A 167 8.62 6.81 8.02
N ILE A 168 9.61 6.07 8.56
CA ILE A 168 9.63 4.61 8.59
C ILE A 168 9.61 4.14 10.04
N LYS A 169 8.42 3.90 10.59
CA LYS A 169 8.31 3.31 11.94
C LYS A 169 8.53 1.79 11.94
N ARG A 170 8.10 1.11 10.88
CA ARG A 170 8.21 -0.35 10.70
C ARG A 170 8.35 -0.66 9.22
N LEU A 171 9.17 -1.64 8.90
CA LEU A 171 9.23 -2.25 7.57
C LEU A 171 8.81 -3.72 7.71
N PRO A 172 7.76 -4.16 7.01
CA PRO A 172 7.34 -5.55 7.09
C PRO A 172 8.41 -6.44 6.42
N VAL A 173 9.01 -7.30 7.23
CA VAL A 173 9.83 -8.44 6.80
C VAL A 173 9.03 -9.71 7.02
N ARG A 174 8.88 -10.53 5.99
CA ARG A 174 8.16 -11.79 6.06
C ARG A 174 9.11 -12.97 5.91
N TYR A 175 9.17 -13.80 6.93
CA TYR A 175 9.90 -15.07 6.85
C TYR A 175 9.04 -16.20 6.26
N THR A 176 8.29 -15.87 5.21
CA THR A 176 7.42 -16.76 4.43
C THR A 176 7.59 -16.47 2.94
N PHE A 177 7.04 -17.30 2.05
CA PHE A 177 7.06 -17.10 0.61
C PHE A 177 5.81 -16.36 0.08
N ASP A 178 5.17 -15.56 0.93
CA ASP A 178 3.93 -14.85 0.60
C ASP A 178 4.19 -13.48 -0.06
N ASN A 179 3.83 -13.37 -1.34
CA ASN A 179 3.98 -12.17 -2.18
C ASN A 179 2.79 -11.19 -2.08
N ASN A 180 1.74 -11.51 -1.33
CA ASN A 180 0.56 -10.64 -1.21
C ASN A 180 0.94 -9.32 -0.54
N TYR A 181 0.79 -8.18 -1.20
CA TYR A 181 1.21 -6.90 -0.67
C TYR A 181 0.51 -6.52 0.65
N PHE A 182 -0.75 -6.94 0.78
CA PHE A 182 -1.58 -6.65 1.94
C PHE A 182 -1.63 -7.86 2.89
N ASN A 183 -1.82 -7.62 4.19
CA ASN A 183 -2.10 -8.68 5.17
C ASN A 183 -3.61 -8.88 5.39
N ASP A 184 -4.44 -8.18 4.63
CA ASP A 184 -5.88 -8.14 4.86
C ASP A 184 -6.60 -9.40 4.37
N ARG A 185 -7.65 -9.80 5.10
CA ARG A 185 -8.43 -11.00 4.79
C ARG A 185 -9.21 -10.89 3.48
N TYR A 186 -9.80 -9.74 3.20
CA TYR A 186 -10.60 -9.50 2.01
C TYR A 186 -9.86 -8.53 1.10
N GLN A 187 -9.74 -8.88 -0.18
CA GLN A 187 -9.13 -8.02 -1.19
C GLN A 187 -9.69 -8.35 -2.57
N GLY A 188 -9.65 -7.37 -3.46
CA GLY A 188 -10.07 -7.53 -4.85
C GLY A 188 -10.22 -6.19 -5.55
N ILE A 189 -10.65 -6.26 -6.81
CA ILE A 189 -11.06 -5.11 -7.61
C ILE A 189 -12.56 -5.26 -7.91
N PRO A 190 -13.36 -4.17 -7.78
CA PRO A 190 -14.75 -4.19 -8.22
C PRO A 190 -14.87 -4.65 -9.68
N VAL A 191 -15.82 -5.54 -9.97
CA VAL A 191 -16.11 -5.99 -11.33
C VAL A 191 -17.06 -4.99 -11.99
N GLY A 192 -16.60 -4.35 -13.05
CA GLY A 192 -17.35 -3.34 -13.80
C GLY A 192 -16.42 -2.36 -14.47
#